data_AF-C3ZW72-F1
#
_entry.id   AF-C3ZW72-F1
#
_cell.length_a   1.000
_cell.length_b   1.000
_cell.length_c   1.000
_cell.angle_alpha   90.00
_cell.angle_beta   90.00
_cell.angle_gamma   90.00
#
_symmetry.space_group_name_H-M   'P 1'
#
loop_
_entity.id
_entity.type
_entity.pdbx_description
1 polymer ?
#
loop_
_entity_poly.entity_id
_entity_poly.type
_entity_poly.pdbx_seq_one_letter_code
_entity_poly.pdbx_strand_id
1 'polypeptide(L)'
;CLVDGLNILPHMVVLPLAVILVAVVGHCRHHDYTRLQSRLWVLFPGHSVRWLTILVLLFVTMSEVGEGVLSDSFTPGHHPHLYVPWIMALLATILGSVFYNLVEKLNRPRMLLILGLYHLLSGGFKVLRLSHLYSRGVSTGSLRFQLTWASVLLYGVLVAVEGYVLYKKRYLSTTPVEVPVPDDLQDEAMRYAQPYASLPAWFSFSWMDWVLLLGYRQPLQAEQLGRLPQVSNM
;
A
#
# COMPACT_ATOMS: atom_id res chain seq x y z
N CYS A 1 26.89 -7.11 -3.72
CA CYS A 1 26.45 -8.41 -4.27
C CYS A 1 25.64 -9.24 -3.26
N LEU A 2 26.23 -9.89 -2.23
CA LEU A 2 25.46 -10.78 -1.34
C LEU A 2 24.35 -10.05 -0.56
N VAL A 3 24.65 -8.88 0.01
CA VAL A 3 23.66 -8.06 0.74
C VAL A 3 22.54 -7.58 -0.19
N ASP A 4 22.88 -7.22 -1.43
CA ASP A 4 21.89 -6.80 -2.43
C ASP A 4 21.00 -7.97 -2.89
N GLY A 5 21.58 -9.17 -3.01
CA GLY A 5 20.84 -10.40 -3.30
C GLY A 5 19.91 -10.82 -2.16
N LEU A 6 20.35 -10.66 -0.90
CA LEU A 6 19.49 -10.91 0.26
C LEU A 6 18.29 -9.95 0.31
N ASN A 7 18.49 -8.69 -0.10
CA ASN A 7 17.41 -7.70 -0.14
C ASN A 7 16.32 -8.04 -1.17
N ILE A 8 16.60 -8.89 -2.16
CA ILE A 8 15.62 -9.37 -3.15
C ILE A 8 14.64 -10.38 -2.53
N LEU A 9 15.07 -11.16 -1.54
CA LEU A 9 14.29 -12.27 -0.96
C LEU A 9 12.87 -11.87 -0.50
N PRO A 10 12.65 -10.81 0.30
CA PRO A 10 11.31 -10.44 0.73
C PRO A 10 10.39 -10.06 -0.44
N HIS A 11 10.96 -9.46 -1.50
CA HIS A 11 10.20 -9.02 -2.67
C HIS A 11 9.81 -10.19 -3.59
N MET A 12 10.65 -11.21 -3.70
CA MET A 12 10.41 -12.38 -4.58
C MET A 12 9.54 -13.46 -3.96
N VAL A 13 9.52 -13.57 -2.63
CA VAL A 13 8.82 -14.68 -1.95
C VAL A 13 7.48 -14.22 -1.39
N VAL A 14 7.50 -13.18 -0.55
CA VAL A 14 6.32 -12.82 0.24
C VAL A 14 5.21 -12.25 -0.64
N LEU A 15 5.58 -11.56 -1.71
CA LEU A 15 4.66 -10.73 -2.45
C LEU A 15 3.95 -11.42 -3.62
N PRO A 16 4.62 -12.29 -4.40
CA PRO A 16 3.90 -13.18 -5.32
C PRO A 16 2.93 -14.09 -4.57
N LEU A 17 3.33 -14.56 -3.38
CA LEU A 17 2.45 -15.34 -2.52
C LEU A 17 1.23 -14.52 -2.06
N ALA A 18 1.43 -13.27 -1.64
CA ALA A 18 0.34 -12.37 -1.24
C ALA A 18 -0.62 -12.06 -2.40
N VAL A 19 -0.09 -11.88 -3.62
CA VAL A 19 -0.89 -11.61 -4.84
C VAL A 19 -1.70 -12.83 -5.25
N ILE A 20 -1.11 -14.04 -5.21
CA ILE A 20 -1.82 -15.29 -5.47
C ILE A 20 -2.93 -15.49 -4.43
N LEU A 21 -2.64 -15.24 -3.14
CA LEU A 21 -3.62 -15.36 -2.07
C LEU A 21 -4.82 -14.42 -2.29
N VAL A 22 -4.55 -13.20 -2.76
CA VAL A 22 -5.55 -12.21 -3.13
C VAL A 22 -6.36 -12.61 -4.37
N ALA A 23 -5.69 -13.09 -5.41
CA ALA A 23 -6.36 -13.53 -6.64
C ALA A 23 -7.31 -14.69 -6.34
N VAL A 24 -6.89 -15.64 -5.50
CA VAL A 24 -7.73 -16.75 -5.04
C VAL A 24 -8.90 -16.25 -4.20
N VAL A 25 -8.67 -15.41 -3.19
CA VAL A 25 -9.76 -14.87 -2.34
C VAL A 25 -10.73 -14.00 -3.14
N GLY A 26 -10.24 -13.20 -4.07
CA GLY A 26 -11.03 -12.36 -4.97
C GLY A 26 -11.84 -13.17 -5.98
N HIS A 27 -11.23 -14.17 -6.62
CA HIS A 27 -11.90 -15.05 -7.58
C HIS A 27 -12.99 -15.89 -6.90
N CYS A 28 -12.72 -16.43 -5.69
CA CYS A 28 -13.71 -17.15 -4.91
C CYS A 28 -14.91 -16.28 -4.48
N ARG A 29 -14.75 -14.95 -4.37
CA ARG A 29 -15.83 -14.04 -3.92
C ARG A 29 -16.53 -13.28 -5.03
N HIS A 30 -15.94 -13.19 -6.23
CA HIS A 30 -16.59 -12.57 -7.39
C HIS A 30 -17.90 -13.31 -7.77
N HIS A 31 -18.07 -14.54 -7.28
CA HIS A 31 -19.24 -15.37 -7.51
C HIS A 31 -20.47 -15.03 -6.64
N ASP A 32 -20.33 -14.30 -5.51
CA ASP A 32 -21.44 -14.18 -4.52
C ASP A 32 -21.88 -12.75 -4.09
N TYR A 33 -21.08 -11.68 -4.20
CA TYR A 33 -21.38 -10.42 -3.45
C TYR A 33 -21.00 -9.08 -4.12
N THR A 34 -21.13 -8.93 -5.44
CA THR A 34 -20.60 -7.77 -6.17
C THR A 34 -21.31 -6.41 -5.97
N ARG A 35 -22.46 -6.33 -5.28
CA ARG A 35 -23.17 -5.05 -5.05
C ARG A 35 -23.26 -4.56 -3.60
N LEU A 36 -23.31 -5.43 -2.59
CA LEU A 36 -23.51 -4.99 -1.20
C LEU A 36 -22.22 -4.50 -0.53
N GLN A 37 -21.06 -5.06 -0.87
CA GLN A 37 -19.82 -4.80 -0.10
C GLN A 37 -19.05 -3.55 -0.53
N SER A 38 -19.36 -2.95 -1.68
CA SER A 38 -18.79 -1.66 -2.09
C SER A 38 -19.32 -0.48 -1.25
N ARG A 39 -20.47 -0.64 -0.57
CA ARG A 39 -21.09 0.40 0.26
C ARG A 39 -20.51 0.48 1.67
N LEU A 40 -19.97 -0.59 2.23
CA LEU A 40 -19.50 -0.63 3.62
C LEU A 40 -17.97 -0.50 3.75
N TRP A 41 -17.37 0.45 3.02
CA TRP A 41 -15.92 0.65 3.05
C TRP A 41 -15.49 1.37 4.34
N VAL A 42 -14.95 0.60 5.30
CA VAL A 42 -14.37 1.15 6.54
C VAL A 42 -12.87 1.28 6.38
N LEU A 43 -12.37 2.52 6.46
CA LEU A 43 -10.95 2.82 6.45
C LEU A 43 -10.30 2.35 7.77
N PHE A 44 -9.15 1.68 7.69
CA PHE A 44 -8.42 1.32 8.90
C PHE A 44 -7.82 2.56 9.58
N PRO A 45 -7.66 2.56 10.91
CA PRO A 45 -6.99 3.66 11.60
C PRO A 45 -5.56 3.84 11.05
N GLY A 46 -5.14 5.07 10.78
CA GLY A 46 -3.82 5.33 10.19
C GLY A 46 -3.73 5.13 8.66
N HIS A 47 -4.87 4.92 7.98
CA HIS A 47 -4.94 4.82 6.51
C HIS A 47 -4.18 5.95 5.80
N SER A 48 -4.40 7.21 6.20
CA SER A 48 -3.79 8.37 5.53
C SER A 48 -2.27 8.38 5.67
N VAL A 49 -1.76 8.10 6.87
CA VAL A 49 -0.31 8.02 7.13
C VAL A 49 0.32 6.88 6.34
N ARG A 50 -0.34 5.71 6.28
CA ARG A 50 0.12 4.57 5.49
C ARG A 50 0.27 4.94 4.02
N TRP A 51 -0.78 5.48 3.39
CA TRP A 51 -0.73 5.84 1.97
C TRP A 51 0.29 6.95 1.67
N LEU A 52 0.40 7.97 2.51
CA LEU A 52 1.44 8.99 2.37
C LEU A 52 2.83 8.36 2.42
N THR A 53 3.06 7.45 3.38
CA THR A 53 4.35 6.76 3.53
C THR A 53 4.64 5.87 2.31
N ILE A 54 3.63 5.17 1.77
CA ILE A 54 3.76 4.35 0.55
C ILE A 54 4.12 5.24 -0.65
N LEU A 55 3.48 6.40 -0.81
CA LEU A 55 3.78 7.32 -1.91
C LEU A 55 5.23 7.83 -1.85
N VAL A 56 5.68 8.24 -0.66
CA VAL A 56 7.08 8.66 -0.45
C VAL A 56 8.03 7.48 -0.68
N LEU A 57 7.69 6.27 -0.23
CA LEU A 57 8.49 5.06 -0.45
C LEU A 57 8.59 4.71 -1.93
N LEU A 58 7.53 4.83 -2.71
CA LEU A 58 7.56 4.65 -4.17
C LEU A 58 8.52 5.64 -4.81
N PHE A 59 8.48 6.91 -4.42
CA PHE A 59 9.38 7.94 -4.94
C PHE A 59 10.85 7.66 -4.58
N VAL A 60 11.14 7.30 -3.33
CA VAL A 60 12.50 6.94 -2.89
C VAL A 60 12.99 5.70 -3.63
N THR A 61 12.14 4.67 -3.80
CA THR A 61 12.52 3.44 -4.50
C THR A 61 12.77 3.70 -5.99
N MET A 62 11.97 4.54 -6.66
CA MET A 62 12.27 4.97 -8.03
C MET A 62 13.62 5.71 -8.11
N SER A 63 13.92 6.55 -7.12
CA SER A 63 15.20 7.25 -7.03
C SER A 63 16.38 6.28 -6.85
N GLU A 64 16.19 5.20 -6.07
CA GLU A 64 17.18 4.11 -5.93
C GLU A 64 17.41 3.35 -7.23
N VAL A 65 16.35 3.11 -8.02
CA VAL A 65 16.48 2.54 -9.37
C VAL A 65 17.33 3.46 -10.24
N GLY A 66 17.01 4.76 -10.26
CA GLY A 66 17.76 5.75 -11.05
C GLY A 66 19.24 5.83 -10.64
N GLU A 67 19.52 5.87 -9.33
CA GLU A 67 20.88 5.86 -8.80
C GLU A 67 21.65 4.59 -9.19
N GLY A 68 20.99 3.43 -9.14
CA GLY A 68 21.56 2.14 -9.53
C GLY A 68 21.89 2.05 -11.02
N VAL A 69 20.97 2.49 -11.89
CA VAL A 69 21.17 2.51 -13.35
C VAL A 69 22.28 3.49 -13.73
N LEU A 70 22.28 4.69 -13.14
CA LEU A 70 23.31 5.68 -13.40
C LEU A 70 24.69 5.17 -12.96
N SER A 71 24.77 4.53 -11.79
CA SER A 71 26.03 3.95 -11.29
C SER A 71 26.56 2.81 -12.15
N ASP A 72 25.68 1.98 -12.72
CA ASP A 72 26.07 0.93 -13.66
C ASP A 72 26.67 1.55 -14.93
N SER A 73 26.07 2.62 -15.46
CA SER A 73 26.55 3.29 -16.68
C SER A 73 27.96 3.87 -16.57
N PHE A 74 28.40 4.23 -15.36
CA PHE A 74 29.76 4.74 -15.10
C PHE A 74 30.78 3.66 -14.74
N THR A 75 30.34 2.40 -14.54
CA THR A 75 31.23 1.30 -14.14
C THR A 75 31.48 0.38 -15.34
N PRO A 76 32.73 0.03 -15.68
CA PRO A 76 33.00 -0.88 -16.79
C PRO A 76 32.44 -2.28 -16.51
N GLY A 77 31.52 -2.74 -17.35
CA GLY A 77 30.81 -4.02 -17.21
C GLY A 77 29.33 -3.86 -16.84
N HIS A 78 28.57 -4.96 -16.82
CA HIS A 78 27.15 -4.94 -16.44
C HIS A 78 26.97 -5.46 -15.02
N HIS A 79 26.40 -4.63 -14.15
CA HIS A 79 26.23 -4.89 -12.72
C HIS A 79 24.74 -4.85 -12.35
N PRO A 80 23.94 -5.86 -12.76
CA PRO A 80 22.49 -5.85 -12.55
C PRO A 80 22.08 -5.78 -11.08
N HIS A 81 22.95 -6.22 -10.17
CA HIS A 81 22.73 -6.14 -8.72
C HIS A 81 22.58 -4.70 -8.20
N LEU A 82 22.95 -3.67 -8.99
CA LEU A 82 22.81 -2.27 -8.61
C LEU A 82 21.38 -1.74 -8.78
N TYR A 83 20.58 -2.27 -9.70
CA TYR A 83 19.24 -1.75 -10.01
C TYR A 83 18.14 -2.81 -9.94
N VAL A 84 18.43 -4.08 -10.21
CA VAL A 84 17.42 -5.16 -10.17
C VAL A 84 16.72 -5.28 -8.80
N PRO A 85 17.41 -5.25 -7.65
CA PRO A 85 16.73 -5.30 -6.35
C PRO A 85 15.72 -4.17 -6.15
N TRP A 86 16.01 -2.99 -6.69
CA TRP A 86 15.17 -1.80 -6.57
C TRP A 86 13.96 -1.84 -7.48
N ILE A 87 14.12 -2.35 -8.70
CA ILE A 87 12.98 -2.61 -9.59
C ILE A 87 12.03 -3.62 -8.93
N MET A 88 12.58 -4.69 -8.34
CA MET A 88 11.77 -5.65 -7.61
C MET A 88 11.10 -5.02 -6.38
N ALA A 89 11.80 -4.17 -5.63
CA ALA A 89 11.23 -3.44 -4.50
C ALA A 89 10.11 -2.47 -4.92
N LEU A 90 10.23 -1.83 -6.08
CA LEU A 90 9.21 -0.94 -6.63
C LEU A 90 7.94 -1.70 -6.98
N LEU A 91 8.07 -2.78 -7.74
CA LEU A 91 6.96 -3.67 -8.10
C LEU A 91 6.29 -4.25 -6.84
N ALA A 92 7.12 -4.68 -5.89
CA ALA A 92 6.69 -5.18 -4.60
C ALA A 92 5.87 -4.13 -3.82
N THR A 93 6.31 -2.88 -3.79
CA THR A 93 5.60 -1.80 -3.10
C THR A 93 4.25 -1.49 -3.76
N ILE A 94 4.18 -1.48 -5.10
CA ILE A 94 2.92 -1.32 -5.84
C ILE A 94 1.95 -2.46 -5.52
N LEU A 95 2.40 -3.71 -5.67
CA LEU A 95 1.57 -4.88 -5.39
C LEU A 95 1.14 -4.95 -3.91
N GLY A 96 2.00 -4.56 -2.97
CA GLY A 96 1.69 -4.46 -1.55
C GLY A 96 0.60 -3.41 -1.26
N SER A 97 0.59 -2.30 -1.99
CA SER A 97 -0.46 -1.27 -1.89
C SER A 97 -1.82 -1.79 -2.40
N VAL A 98 -1.81 -2.58 -3.48
CA VAL A 98 -3.01 -3.25 -3.99
C VAL A 98 -3.52 -4.28 -2.99
N PHE A 99 -2.62 -5.08 -2.41
CA PHE A 99 -2.93 -6.04 -1.34
C PHE A 99 -3.61 -5.34 -0.16
N TYR A 100 -3.03 -4.24 0.32
CA TYR A 100 -3.61 -3.46 1.41
C TYR A 100 -5.03 -2.97 1.08
N ASN A 101 -5.21 -2.37 -0.09
CA ASN A 101 -6.51 -1.86 -0.55
C ASN A 101 -7.56 -2.97 -0.60
N LEU A 102 -7.17 -4.18 -1.00
CA LEU A 102 -8.09 -5.32 -0.98
C LEU A 102 -8.41 -5.79 0.44
N VAL A 103 -7.41 -5.90 1.31
CA VAL A 103 -7.62 -6.31 2.70
C VAL A 103 -8.56 -5.35 3.43
N GLU A 104 -8.44 -4.05 3.13
CA GLU A 104 -9.34 -3.02 3.62
C GLU A 104 -10.78 -3.20 3.08
N LYS A 105 -10.95 -3.41 1.77
CA LYS A 105 -12.27 -3.71 1.17
C LYS A 105 -12.91 -5.01 1.70
N LEU A 106 -12.09 -6.02 1.98
CA LEU A 106 -12.54 -7.29 2.54
C LEU A 106 -12.81 -7.21 4.05
N ASN A 107 -12.37 -6.14 4.72
CA ASN A 107 -12.38 -5.98 6.17
C ASN A 107 -11.80 -7.22 6.90
N ARG A 108 -10.70 -7.78 6.37
CA ARG A 108 -10.04 -9.02 6.87
C ARG A 108 -8.67 -8.70 7.50
N PRO A 109 -8.64 -8.10 8.69
CA PRO A 109 -7.44 -7.52 9.26
C PRO A 109 -6.34 -8.52 9.61
N ARG A 110 -6.65 -9.80 9.85
CA ARG A 110 -5.63 -10.84 10.07
C ARG A 110 -4.68 -11.00 8.87
N MET A 111 -5.13 -10.66 7.66
CA MET A 111 -4.28 -10.67 6.47
C MET A 111 -3.24 -9.54 6.48
N LEU A 112 -3.43 -8.47 7.26
CA LEU A 112 -2.42 -7.42 7.43
C LEU A 112 -1.14 -7.93 8.11
N LEU A 113 -1.21 -9.04 8.86
CA LEU A 113 -0.01 -9.64 9.47
C LEU A 113 1.03 -10.06 8.42
N ILE A 114 0.56 -10.53 7.26
CA ILE A 114 1.44 -10.91 6.14
C ILE A 114 2.18 -9.67 5.62
N LEU A 115 1.46 -8.55 5.47
CA LEU A 115 2.03 -7.28 5.01
C LEU A 115 2.96 -6.66 6.07
N GLY A 116 2.62 -6.75 7.35
CA GLY A 116 3.49 -6.32 8.45
C GLY A 116 4.79 -7.11 8.52
N LEU A 117 4.72 -8.45 8.36
CA LEU A 117 5.91 -9.29 8.30
C LEU A 117 6.79 -8.93 7.08
N TYR A 118 6.17 -8.66 5.93
CA TYR A 118 6.90 -8.16 4.76
C TYR A 118 7.65 -6.85 5.06
N HIS A 119 6.97 -5.84 5.63
CA HIS A 119 7.60 -4.57 5.95
C HIS A 119 8.74 -4.73 6.98
N LEU A 120 8.58 -5.61 7.96
CA LEU A 120 9.61 -5.92 8.95
C LEU A 120 10.85 -6.55 8.29
N LEU A 121 10.65 -7.55 7.42
CA LEU A 121 11.73 -8.21 6.70
C LEU A 121 12.45 -7.24 5.76
N SER A 122 11.70 -6.50 4.92
CA SER A 122 12.27 -5.51 3.99
C SER A 122 13.02 -4.40 4.73
N GLY A 123 12.48 -3.89 5.84
CA GLY A 123 13.16 -2.94 6.70
C GLY A 123 14.46 -3.50 7.28
N GLY A 124 14.42 -4.76 7.77
CA GLY A 124 15.59 -5.46 8.29
C GLY A 124 16.71 -5.59 7.26
N PHE A 125 16.41 -6.02 6.03
CA PHE A 125 17.41 -6.11 4.97
C PHE A 125 17.96 -4.74 4.55
N LYS A 126 17.13 -3.69 4.53
CA LYS A 126 17.58 -2.31 4.30
C LYS A 126 18.52 -1.82 5.41
N VAL A 127 18.29 -2.18 6.68
CA VAL A 127 19.20 -1.89 7.79
C VAL A 127 20.52 -2.63 7.63
N LEU A 128 20.50 -3.91 7.25
CA LEU A 128 21.71 -4.67 6.96
C LEU A 128 22.52 -4.01 5.84
N ARG A 129 21.85 -3.58 4.76
CA ARG A 129 22.49 -2.82 3.68
C ARG A 129 23.09 -1.51 4.17
N LEU A 130 22.36 -0.73 4.97
CA LEU A 130 22.85 0.52 5.53
C LEU A 130 24.11 0.30 6.39
N SER A 131 24.10 -0.73 7.24
CA SER A 131 25.26 -1.09 8.07
C SER A 131 26.48 -1.48 7.23
N HIS A 132 26.26 -2.19 6.12
CA HIS A 132 27.31 -2.58 5.19
C HIS A 132 27.85 -1.39 4.37
N LEU A 133 27.02 -0.40 4.03
CA LEU A 133 27.50 0.83 3.40
C LEU A 133 28.33 1.67 4.37
N TYR A 134 27.92 1.71 5.64
CA TYR A 134 28.66 2.39 6.69
C TYR A 134 30.03 1.75 6.95
N SER A 135 30.11 0.42 7.04
CA SER A 135 31.39 -0.28 7.26
C SER A 135 32.38 -0.14 6.10
N ARG A 136 31.90 0.11 4.88
CA ARG A 136 32.73 0.41 3.71
C ARG A 136 33.19 1.87 3.63
N GLY A 137 32.83 2.72 4.61
CA GLY A 137 33.22 4.13 4.63
C GLY A 137 32.61 4.95 3.50
N VAL A 138 31.45 4.54 2.96
CA VAL A 138 30.74 5.34 1.95
C VAL A 138 30.35 6.68 2.57
N SER A 139 30.70 7.77 1.89
CA SER A 139 30.40 9.13 2.36
C SER A 139 28.91 9.29 2.67
N THR A 140 28.60 9.93 3.80
CA THR A 140 27.23 10.28 4.22
C THR A 140 26.55 11.24 3.24
N GLY A 141 27.35 11.95 2.42
CA GLY A 141 26.86 12.79 1.32
C GLY A 141 26.54 12.02 0.03
N SER A 142 26.80 10.71 -0.02
CA SER A 142 26.44 9.89 -1.18
C SER A 142 24.93 9.73 -1.27
N LEU A 143 24.36 9.98 -2.45
CA LEU A 143 22.94 9.78 -2.74
C LEU A 143 22.47 8.37 -2.35
N ARG A 144 23.29 7.35 -2.62
CA ARG A 144 23.00 5.95 -2.25
C ARG A 144 22.81 5.76 -0.75
N PHE A 145 23.64 6.40 0.07
CA PHE A 145 23.55 6.33 1.52
C PHE A 145 22.27 7.01 2.02
N GLN A 146 22.00 8.22 1.51
CA GLN A 146 20.80 8.99 1.88
C GLN A 146 19.50 8.28 1.49
N LEU A 147 19.42 7.71 0.28
CA LEU A 147 18.26 6.94 -0.18
C LEU A 147 18.05 5.65 0.64
N THR A 148 19.14 4.94 0.97
CA THR A 148 19.05 3.74 1.82
C THR A 148 18.55 4.09 3.22
N TRP A 149 19.05 5.20 3.80
CA TRP A 149 18.62 5.69 5.10
C TRP A 149 17.16 6.13 5.10
N ALA A 150 16.74 6.90 4.09
CA ALA A 150 15.33 7.28 3.90
C ALA A 150 14.42 6.06 3.78
N SER A 151 14.82 5.05 3.00
CA SER A 151 14.11 3.78 2.89
C SER A 151 13.93 3.08 4.25
N VAL A 152 15.00 3.00 5.07
CA VAL A 152 14.94 2.39 6.41
C VAL A 152 13.91 3.10 7.28
N LEU A 153 13.90 4.43 7.28
CA LEU A 153 12.93 5.21 8.05
C LEU A 153 11.49 4.95 7.58
N LEU A 154 11.25 4.95 6.28
CA LEU A 154 9.92 4.74 5.71
C LEU A 154 9.37 3.34 6.04
N TYR A 155 10.19 2.29 5.94
CA TYR A 155 9.80 0.95 6.39
C TYR A 155 9.54 0.91 7.90
N GLY A 156 10.33 1.63 8.71
CA GLY A 156 10.09 1.76 10.14
C GLY A 156 8.73 2.40 10.47
N VAL A 157 8.36 3.47 9.76
CA VAL A 157 7.05 4.11 9.89
C VAL A 157 5.94 3.15 9.48
N LEU A 158 6.08 2.41 8.38
CA LEU A 158 5.10 1.41 7.96
C LEU A 158 4.89 0.33 9.02
N VAL A 159 5.97 -0.24 9.57
CA VAL A 159 5.89 -1.23 10.66
C VAL A 159 5.21 -0.65 11.90
N ALA A 160 5.49 0.60 12.26
CA ALA A 160 4.83 1.27 13.39
C ALA A 160 3.32 1.46 13.14
N VAL A 161 2.93 1.85 11.93
CA VAL A 161 1.51 1.98 11.55
C VAL A 161 0.80 0.63 11.56
N GLU A 162 1.42 -0.44 11.05
CA GLU A 162 0.88 -1.80 11.16
C GLU A 162 0.70 -2.22 12.62
N GLY A 163 1.71 -2.01 13.46
CA GLY A 163 1.65 -2.29 14.89
C GLY A 163 0.53 -1.51 15.59
N TYR A 164 0.36 -0.23 15.27
CA TYR A 164 -0.71 0.60 15.81
C TYR A 164 -2.10 0.10 15.42
N VAL A 165 -2.30 -0.30 14.16
CA VAL A 165 -3.56 -0.90 13.69
C VAL A 165 -3.87 -2.19 14.44
N LEU A 166 -2.87 -3.08 14.56
CA LEU A 166 -3.00 -4.35 15.26
C LEU A 166 -3.34 -4.15 16.75
N TYR A 167 -2.70 -3.19 17.41
CA TYR A 167 -2.95 -2.84 18.80
C TYR A 167 -4.35 -2.26 19.00
N LYS A 168 -4.71 -1.20 18.24
CA LYS A 168 -5.97 -0.48 18.41
C LYS A 168 -7.19 -1.37 18.18
N LYS A 169 -7.08 -2.28 17.22
CA LYS A 169 -8.17 -3.18 16.85
C LYS A 169 -8.12 -4.54 17.58
N ARG A 170 -7.09 -4.78 18.38
CA ARG A 170 -6.87 -6.03 19.15
C ARG A 170 -7.00 -7.29 18.29
N TYR A 171 -6.47 -7.27 17.07
CA TYR A 171 -6.64 -8.39 16.13
C TYR A 171 -5.94 -9.69 16.53
N LEU A 172 -4.94 -9.59 17.41
CA LEU A 172 -4.25 -10.72 18.05
C LEU A 172 -4.99 -11.23 19.30
N SER A 173 -6.04 -10.54 19.74
CA SER A 173 -6.85 -10.92 20.90
C SER A 173 -8.05 -11.77 20.49
N THR A 174 -8.61 -12.51 21.45
CA THR A 174 -9.78 -13.37 21.25
C THR A 174 -11.05 -12.57 20.94
N THR A 175 -11.10 -11.28 21.29
CA THR A 175 -12.20 -10.34 21.01
C THR A 175 -11.71 -9.19 20.13
N PRO A 176 -11.75 -9.31 18.78
CA PRO A 176 -11.38 -8.22 17.89
C PRO A 176 -12.38 -7.06 18.01
N VAL A 177 -11.88 -5.82 17.99
CA VAL A 177 -12.73 -4.62 17.98
C VAL A 177 -13.14 -4.32 16.54
N GLU A 178 -14.37 -4.67 16.19
CA GLU A 178 -14.97 -4.27 14.93
C GLU A 178 -15.32 -2.78 14.99
N VAL A 179 -14.91 -2.02 13.97
CA VAL A 179 -15.38 -0.62 13.85
C VAL A 179 -16.70 -0.69 13.10
N PRO A 180 -17.79 -0.18 13.68
CA PRO A 180 -19.07 -0.17 13.00
C PRO A 180 -18.95 0.65 11.72
N VAL A 181 -19.66 0.21 10.69
CA VAL A 181 -19.73 0.95 9.43
C VAL A 181 -20.51 2.24 9.69
N PRO A 182 -20.00 3.42 9.31
CA PRO A 182 -20.73 4.68 9.47
C PRO A 182 -22.17 4.57 8.94
N ASP A 183 -23.13 5.13 9.68
CA ASP A 183 -24.56 5.05 9.32
C ASP A 183 -24.84 5.66 7.94
N ASP A 184 -24.06 6.68 7.55
CA ASP A 184 -24.06 7.29 6.22
C ASP A 184 -23.80 6.29 5.07
N LEU A 185 -22.93 5.30 5.29
CA LEU A 185 -22.58 4.27 4.32
C LEU A 185 -23.59 3.12 4.30
N GLN A 186 -24.46 3.04 5.31
CA GLN A 186 -25.57 2.07 5.39
C GLN A 186 -26.82 2.59 4.65
N ASP A 187 -26.94 3.91 4.40
CA ASP A 187 -28.03 4.50 3.62
C ASP A 187 -27.90 4.12 2.14
N GLU A 188 -28.89 3.39 1.62
CA GLU A 188 -28.92 2.99 0.22
C GLU A 188 -29.06 4.15 -0.77
N ALA A 189 -29.49 5.32 -0.30
CA ALA A 189 -29.57 6.53 -1.11
C ALA A 189 -28.22 7.26 -1.23
N MET A 190 -27.21 6.89 -0.43
CA MET A 190 -25.93 7.57 -0.41
C MET A 190 -25.01 7.05 -1.52
N ARG A 191 -24.61 7.95 -2.43
CA ARG A 191 -23.73 7.63 -3.57
C ARG A 191 -22.50 8.53 -3.66
N TYR A 192 -22.44 9.58 -2.83
CA TYR A 192 -21.29 10.47 -2.72
C TYR A 192 -20.28 9.89 -1.72
N ALA A 193 -19.29 9.16 -2.23
CA ALA A 193 -18.32 8.43 -1.42
C ALA A 193 -17.00 9.17 -1.17
N GLN A 194 -16.85 10.42 -1.64
CA GLN A 194 -15.61 11.19 -1.53
C GLN A 194 -14.99 11.24 -0.11
N PRO A 195 -15.76 11.48 0.99
CA PRO A 195 -15.17 11.54 2.33
C PRO A 195 -14.73 10.16 2.87
N TYR A 196 -15.19 9.09 2.23
CA TYR A 196 -14.87 7.70 2.60
C TYR A 196 -13.94 7.03 1.58
N ALA A 197 -13.47 7.77 0.57
CA ALA A 197 -12.55 7.27 -0.44
C ALA A 197 -11.15 7.08 0.14
N SER A 198 -10.43 6.06 -0.33
CA SER A 198 -9.00 5.94 -0.04
C SER A 198 -8.23 7.13 -0.60
N LEU A 199 -7.08 7.47 0.00
CA LEU A 199 -6.27 8.62 -0.47
C LEU A 199 -5.99 8.63 -1.98
N PRO A 200 -5.65 7.50 -2.64
CA PRO A 200 -5.50 7.47 -4.09
C PRO A 200 -6.80 7.77 -4.83
N ALA A 201 -7.93 7.21 -4.38
CA ALA A 201 -9.24 7.43 -5.00
C ALA A 201 -9.76 8.85 -4.77
N TRP A 202 -9.41 9.46 -3.64
CA TRP A 202 -9.67 10.87 -3.35
C TRP A 202 -8.89 11.77 -4.31
N PHE A 203 -7.62 11.46 -4.58
CA PHE A 203 -6.78 12.24 -5.50
C PHE A 203 -7.14 12.02 -6.97
N SER A 204 -7.38 10.77 -7.38
CA SER A 204 -7.70 10.42 -8.78
C SER A 204 -9.17 10.61 -9.15
N PHE A 205 -10.03 10.95 -8.17
CA PHE A 205 -11.48 10.97 -8.30
C PHE A 205 -12.09 9.66 -8.85
N SER A 206 -11.39 8.52 -8.71
CA SER A 206 -11.85 7.24 -9.27
C SER A 206 -13.16 6.75 -8.63
N TRP A 207 -13.55 7.29 -7.47
CA TRP A 207 -14.87 7.02 -6.88
C TRP A 207 -16.03 7.52 -7.76
N MET A 208 -15.78 8.41 -8.71
CA MET A 208 -16.76 9.01 -9.62
C MET A 208 -16.88 8.25 -10.95
N ASP A 209 -16.04 7.24 -11.21
CA ASP A 209 -16.02 6.48 -12.48
C ASP A 209 -17.40 5.93 -12.87
N TRP A 210 -18.17 5.48 -11.88
CA TRP A 210 -19.53 4.97 -12.12
C TRP A 210 -20.49 6.06 -12.60
N VAL A 211 -20.38 7.31 -12.10
CA VAL A 211 -21.23 8.43 -12.51
C VAL A 211 -20.94 8.79 -13.96
N LEU A 212 -19.66 8.84 -14.32
CA LEU A 212 -19.20 9.12 -15.67
C LEU A 212 -19.70 8.04 -16.65
N LEU A 213 -19.58 6.77 -16.26
CA LEU A 213 -20.09 5.66 -17.07
C LEU A 213 -21.62 5.67 -17.18
N LEU A 214 -22.33 6.09 -16.13
CA LEU A 214 -23.77 6.20 -16.11
C LEU A 214 -24.26 7.32 -17.04
N GLY A 215 -23.63 8.49 -16.96
CA GLY A 215 -23.92 9.64 -17.82
C GLY A 215 -23.64 9.39 -19.29
N TYR A 216 -22.68 8.51 -19.61
CA TYR A 216 -22.46 8.04 -20.98
C TYR A 216 -23.61 7.15 -21.50
N ARG A 217 -24.22 6.35 -20.63
CA ARG A 217 -25.30 5.42 -21.03
C ARG A 217 -26.69 6.06 -21.02
N GLN A 218 -26.95 7.00 -20.12
CA GLN A 218 -28.26 7.62 -19.95
C GLN A 218 -28.13 9.04 -19.37
N PRO A 219 -29.07 9.96 -19.68
CA PRO A 219 -29.07 11.28 -19.09
C PRO A 219 -29.25 11.19 -17.57
N LEU A 220 -28.36 11.87 -16.84
CA LEU A 220 -28.35 11.85 -15.38
C LEU A 220 -29.56 12.59 -14.81
N GLN A 221 -30.29 11.93 -13.91
CA GLN A 221 -31.39 12.52 -13.15
C GLN A 221 -30.95 12.80 -11.71
N ALA A 222 -31.55 13.83 -11.08
CA ALA A 222 -31.22 14.22 -9.70
C ALA A 222 -31.38 13.08 -8.69
N GLU A 223 -32.39 12.22 -8.89
CA GLU A 223 -32.63 11.04 -8.04
C GLU A 223 -31.50 10.00 -8.12
N GLN A 224 -30.75 9.95 -9.23
CA GLN A 224 -29.69 8.98 -9.46
C GLN A 224 -28.34 9.39 -8.85
N LEU A 225 -28.17 10.66 -8.48
CA LEU A 225 -26.94 11.19 -7.88
C LEU A 225 -26.81 10.84 -6.40
N GLY A 226 -27.91 10.41 -5.77
CA GLY A 226 -27.93 10.03 -4.35
C GLY A 226 -27.89 11.23 -3.40
N ARG A 227 -27.90 10.95 -2.11
CA ARG A 227 -27.84 11.96 -1.04
C ARG A 227 -26.41 12.28 -0.62
N LEU A 228 -26.22 13.52 -0.16
CA LEU A 228 -24.98 13.98 0.44
C LEU A 228 -24.83 13.42 1.88
N PRO A 229 -23.59 13.16 2.34
CA PRO A 229 -23.31 12.68 3.69
C PRO A 229 -23.68 13.74 4.73
N GLN A 230 -24.01 13.32 5.95
CA GLN A 230 -24.36 14.27 7.02
C GLN A 230 -23.20 15.17 7.41
N VAL A 231 -21.96 14.71 7.21
CA VAL A 231 -20.73 15.46 7.45
C VAL A 231 -20.62 16.74 6.59
N SER A 232 -21.30 16.81 5.43
CA SER A 232 -21.29 18.02 4.58
C SER A 232 -22.43 19.01 4.88
N ASN A 233 -23.33 18.69 5.83
CA ASN A 233 -24.45 19.55 6.24
C ASN A 233 -24.15 20.37 7.52
N MET A 234 -22.89 20.37 7.97
CA MET A 234 -22.37 21.25 9.05
C MET A 234 -21.36 22.22 8.46
#